data_AF-A0A1C4SZZ1-F1
#
_entry.id   AF-A0A1C4SZZ1-F1
#
_cell.length_a   1.000
_cell.length_b   1.000
_cell.length_c   1.000
_cell.angle_alpha   90.00
_cell.angle_beta   90.00
_cell.angle_gamma   90.00
#
_symmetry.space_group_name_H-M   'P 1'
#
loop_
_entity.id
_entity.type
_entity.pdbx_description
1 polymer ?
#
loop_
_entity_poly.entity_id
_entity_poly.type
_entity_poly.pdbx_seq_one_letter_code
_entity_poly.pdbx_strand_id
1 'polypeptide(L)'
;MDDLVKFLVARINDDNHAYAYVAGTLGGEALLDSHLPMLDLIEQLANNYKAMGPSDSRSAGLAYALRVLAQSYAEHPAYQREWCP
;
A
#
# COMPACT_ATOMS: atom_id res chain seq x y z
N MET A 1 -3.93 -11.01 -8.14
CA MET A 1 -3.84 -9.54 -8.07
C MET A 1 -4.83 -8.97 -7.08
N ASP A 2 -6.11 -9.34 -7.14
CA ASP A 2 -7.12 -8.88 -6.17
C ASP A 2 -6.72 -9.07 -4.71
N ASP A 3 -6.15 -10.23 -4.37
CA ASP A 3 -5.70 -10.52 -3.01
C ASP A 3 -4.50 -9.67 -2.60
N LEU A 4 -3.56 -9.41 -3.51
CA LEU A 4 -2.47 -8.46 -3.28
C LEU A 4 -3.01 -7.05 -3.02
N VAL A 5 -4.01 -6.60 -3.79
CA VAL A 5 -4.59 -5.26 -3.59
C VAL A 5 -5.35 -5.18 -2.27
N LYS A 6 -6.10 -6.22 -1.89
CA LYS A 6 -6.75 -6.31 -0.56
C LYS A 6 -5.71 -6.28 0.57
N PHE A 7 -4.62 -7.03 0.42
CA PHE A 7 -3.53 -7.08 1.38
C PHE A 7 -2.90 -5.70 1.58
N LEU A 8 -2.53 -5.00 0.50
CA LEU A 8 -1.95 -3.66 0.56
C LEU A 8 -2.89 -2.65 1.25
N VAL A 9 -4.16 -2.60 0.85
CA VAL A 9 -5.15 -1.71 1.49
C VAL A 9 -5.28 -1.99 2.99
N ALA A 10 -5.27 -3.26 3.40
CA ALA A 10 -5.31 -3.60 4.81
C ALA A 10 -4.05 -3.16 5.57
N ARG A 11 -2.85 -3.28 4.97
CA ARG A 11 -1.61 -2.84 5.62
C ARG A 11 -1.52 -1.32 5.72
N ILE A 12 -1.91 -0.60 4.67
CA ILE A 12 -1.94 0.86 4.66
C ILE A 12 -2.87 1.40 5.74
N ASN A 13 -4.05 0.79 5.91
CA ASN A 13 -4.97 1.17 6.98
C ASN A 13 -4.40 0.94 8.38
N ASP A 14 -3.72 -0.20 8.59
CA ASP A 14 -3.03 -0.48 9.86
C ASP A 14 -1.91 0.54 10.12
N ASP A 15 -1.11 0.85 9.09
CA ASP A 15 -0.01 1.83 9.17
C ASP A 15 -0.52 3.26 9.41
N ASN A 16 -1.63 3.64 8.75
CA ASN A 16 -2.33 4.90 9.00
C ASN A 16 -2.86 4.99 10.45
N HIS A 17 -3.39 3.90 10.98
CA HIS A 17 -3.85 3.86 12.38
C HIS A 17 -2.68 3.98 13.36
N ALA A 18 -1.57 3.29 13.10
CA ALA A 18 -0.35 3.41 13.89
C ALA A 18 0.21 4.85 13.82
N TYR A 19 0.19 5.48 12.65
CA TYR A 19 0.55 6.88 12.47
C TYR A 19 -0.30 7.80 13.36
N ALA A 20 -1.63 7.66 13.30
CA ALA A 20 -2.54 8.49 14.09
C ALA A 20 -2.29 8.34 15.60
N TYR A 21 -2.02 7.12 16.06
CA TYR A 21 -1.65 6.85 17.45
C TYR A 21 -0.35 7.56 17.86
N VAL A 22 0.70 7.45 17.04
CA VAL A 22 1.99 8.09 17.34
C VAL A 22 1.87 9.61 17.29
N ALA A 23 1.16 10.17 16.31
CA ALA A 23 0.92 11.61 16.20
C ALA A 23 0.19 12.16 17.44
N GLY A 24 -0.82 11.43 17.93
CA GLY A 24 -1.54 11.77 19.15
C GLY A 24 -0.71 11.65 20.44
N THR A 25 0.29 10.76 20.45
CA THR A 25 1.11 10.48 21.64
C THR A 25 2.36 11.37 21.73
N LEU A 26 3.04 11.58 20.59
CA LEU A 26 4.34 12.27 20.52
C LEU A 26 4.25 13.68 19.91
N GLY A 27 3.09 14.07 19.38
CA GLY A 27 2.89 15.30 18.63
C GLY A 27 3.15 15.11 17.13
N GLY A 28 2.31 15.71 16.28
CA GLY A 28 2.36 15.52 14.83
C GLY A 28 3.69 15.92 14.17
N GLU A 29 4.44 16.85 14.76
CA GLU A 29 5.76 17.27 14.28
C GLU A 29 6.88 16.27 14.57
N ALA A 30 6.66 15.29 15.47
CA ALA A 30 7.64 14.26 15.78
C ALA A 30 7.71 13.16 14.71
N LEU A 31 6.81 13.18 13.72
CA LEU A 31 6.71 12.20 12.65
C LEU A 31 7.17 12.79 11.31
N LEU A 32 7.89 11.97 10.53
CA LEU A 32 8.37 12.34 9.20
C LEU A 32 7.18 12.66 8.28
N ASP A 33 7.10 13.92 7.86
CA ASP A 33 6.02 14.51 7.05
C ASP A 33 5.73 13.75 5.73
N SER A 34 6.68 12.93 5.26
CA SER A 34 6.55 12.15 4.02
C SER A 34 5.80 10.81 4.15
N HIS A 35 5.45 10.36 5.36
CA HIS A 35 4.87 9.03 5.55
C HIS A 35 3.40 8.94 5.11
N LEU A 36 2.58 9.94 5.46
CA LEU A 36 1.18 10.00 5.04
C LEU A 36 1.00 10.08 3.51
N PRO A 37 1.72 10.96 2.78
CA PRO A 37 1.62 10.99 1.32
C PRO A 37 1.98 9.66 0.64
N MET A 38 2.87 8.86 1.23
CA MET A 38 3.22 7.54 0.69
C MET A 38 2.10 6.52 0.91
N LEU A 39 1.48 6.51 2.08
CA LEU A 39 0.34 5.63 2.39
C LEU A 39 -0.86 5.95 1.49
N ASP A 40 -1.18 7.24 1.35
CA ASP A 40 -2.24 7.73 0.46
C ASP A 40 -1.96 7.37 -1.01
N LEU A 41 -0.70 7.48 -1.46
CA LEU A 41 -0.29 7.10 -2.81
C LEU A 41 -0.52 5.62 -3.07
N ILE A 42 -0.09 4.74 -2.16
CA ILE A 42 -0.24 3.29 -2.35
C ILE A 42 -1.74 2.92 -2.36
N GLU A 43 -2.56 3.53 -1.51
CA GLU A 43 -4.00 3.32 -1.51
C GLU A 43 -4.64 3.79 -2.83
N GLN A 44 -4.25 4.96 -3.32
CA GLN A 44 -4.72 5.49 -4.60
C GLN A 44 -4.33 4.55 -5.76
N LEU A 45 -3.10 4.05 -5.80
CA LEU A 45 -2.65 3.10 -6.82
C LEU A 45 -3.43 1.77 -6.76
N ALA A 46 -3.70 1.27 -5.56
CA ALA A 46 -4.51 0.08 -5.33
C ALA A 46 -5.96 0.26 -5.84
N ASN A 47 -6.58 1.39 -5.54
CA ASN A 47 -7.93 1.73 -5.98
C ASN A 47 -8.00 1.97 -7.50
N ASN A 48 -7.00 2.64 -8.06
CA ASN A 48 -6.87 2.82 -9.50
C ASN A 48 -6.79 1.47 -10.23
N TYR A 49 -5.98 0.53 -9.72
CA TYR A 49 -5.88 -0.81 -10.31
C TYR A 49 -7.22 -1.56 -10.27
N LYS A 50 -7.95 -1.51 -9.14
CA LYS A 50 -9.29 -2.12 -9.02
C LYS A 50 -10.31 -1.54 -9.99
N ALA A 51 -10.22 -0.24 -10.28
CA ALA A 51 -11.12 0.44 -11.20
C ALA A 51 -10.75 0.24 -12.68
N MET A 52 -9.56 -0.29 -12.99
CA MET A 52 -9.13 -0.52 -14.37
C MET A 52 -9.90 -1.68 -15.00
N GLY A 53 -10.30 -1.48 -16.26
CA GLY A 53 -10.80 -2.56 -17.09
C GLY A 53 -9.68 -3.54 -17.47
N PRO A 54 -10.02 -4.80 -17.78
CA PRO A 54 -9.04 -5.85 -18.10
C PRO A 54 -8.21 -5.57 -19.38
N SER A 55 -8.64 -4.63 -20.21
CA SER A 55 -7.92 -4.20 -21.43
C SER A 55 -7.18 -2.87 -21.27
N ASP A 56 -7.13 -2.29 -20.07
CA ASP A 56 -6.37 -1.05 -19.84
C ASP A 56 -4.87 -1.32 -20.00
N SER A 57 -4.23 -0.57 -20.90
CA SER A 57 -2.81 -0.73 -21.22
C SER A 57 -1.87 -0.45 -20.04
N ARG A 58 -2.34 0.27 -19.01
CA ARG A 58 -1.59 0.58 -17.80
C ARG A 58 -1.60 -0.55 -16.77
N SER A 59 -2.52 -1.50 -16.90
CA SER A 59 -2.76 -2.55 -15.91
C SER A 59 -1.50 -3.34 -15.56
N ALA A 60 -0.70 -3.74 -16.54
CA ALA A 60 0.53 -4.49 -16.32
C ALA A 60 1.58 -3.68 -15.53
N GLY A 61 1.78 -2.42 -15.91
CA GLY A 61 2.72 -1.53 -15.22
C GLY A 61 2.29 -1.23 -13.78
N LEU A 62 1.00 -0.97 -13.57
CA LEU A 62 0.47 -0.72 -12.23
C LEU A 62 0.49 -1.97 -11.36
N ALA A 63 0.20 -3.16 -11.93
CA ALA A 63 0.33 -4.43 -11.21
C ALA A 63 1.77 -4.65 -10.75
N TYR A 64 2.76 -4.37 -11.61
CA TYR A 64 4.17 -4.48 -11.26
C TYR A 64 4.55 -3.50 -10.15
N ALA A 65 4.13 -2.23 -10.25
CA ALA A 65 4.38 -1.24 -9.20
C ALA A 65 3.80 -1.67 -7.84
N LEU A 66 2.58 -2.21 -7.82
CA LEU A 66 1.96 -2.73 -6.59
C LEU A 66 2.73 -3.92 -6.00
N ARG A 67 3.30 -4.80 -6.83
CA ARG A 67 4.18 -5.89 -6.37
C ARG A 67 5.47 -5.38 -5.75
N VAL A 68 6.10 -4.39 -6.37
CA VAL A 68 7.31 -3.74 -5.82
C VAL A 68 7.01 -3.11 -4.48
N LEU A 69 5.89 -2.39 -4.36
CA LEU A 69 5.46 -1.79 -3.10
C LEU A 69 5.17 -2.85 -2.03
N ALA A 70 4.54 -3.97 -2.41
CA ALA A 70 4.25 -5.05 -1.47
C ALA A 70 5.49 -5.69 -0.85
N GLN A 71 6.67 -5.58 -1.46
CA GLN A 71 7.92 -6.08 -0.88
C GLN A 71 8.28 -5.40 0.44
N SER A 72 7.79 -4.19 0.73
CA SER A 72 7.98 -3.56 2.05
C SER A 72 7.36 -4.37 3.19
N TYR A 73 6.45 -5.29 2.86
CA TYR A 73 5.79 -6.19 3.80
C TYR A 73 6.19 -7.66 3.61
N ALA A 74 7.35 -7.94 2.98
CA ALA A 74 7.77 -9.31 2.67
C ALA A 74 7.91 -10.23 3.89
N GLU A 75 8.17 -9.66 5.08
CA GLU A 75 8.26 -10.40 6.35
C GLU A 75 6.90 -10.66 7.00
N HIS A 76 5.82 -10.06 6.47
CA HIS A 76 4.49 -10.19 7.04
C HIS A 76 3.93 -11.60 6.80
N PRO A 77 3.34 -12.30 7.80
CA PRO A 77 2.88 -13.69 7.63
C PRO A 77 1.83 -13.90 6.54
N ALA A 78 1.02 -12.87 6.26
CA ALA A 78 0.02 -12.90 5.19
C ALA A 78 0.58 -12.53 3.80
N TYR A 79 1.86 -12.16 3.70
CA TYR A 79 2.52 -11.91 2.42
C TYR A 79 2.70 -13.22 1.66
N GLN A 80 2.38 -13.22 0.37
CA GLN A 80 2.53 -14.39 -0.49
C GLN A 80 3.71 -14.23 -1.44
N ARG A 81 4.50 -15.30 -1.58
CA ARG A 81 5.70 -15.30 -2.44
C ARG A 81 5.39 -15.01 -3.92
N GLU A 82 4.19 -15.36 -4.38
CA GLU A 82 3.70 -15.05 -5.73
C GLU A 82 3.54 -13.55 -6.02
N TRP A 83 3.51 -12.71 -4.98
CA TRP A 83 3.47 -11.25 -5.13
C TRP A 83 4.85 -10.63 -5.29
N CYS A 84 5.92 -11.42 -5.18
CA CYS A 84 7.24 -10.97 -5.57
C CYS A 84 7.22 -10.53 -7.06
N PRO A 85 7.79 -9.37 -7.41
CA PRO A 85 7.91 -8.90 -8.78
C PRO A 85 8.63 -9.90 -9.69
#